data_AF-A0AAD6ZXZ9-F1
#
_entry.id   AF-A0AAD6ZXZ9-F1
#
_cell.length_a   1.000
_cell.length_b   1.000
_cell.length_c   1.000
_cell.angle_alpha   90.00
_cell.angle_beta   90.00
_cell.angle_gamma   90.00
#
_symmetry.space_group_name_H-M   'P 1'
#
loop_
_entity.id
_entity.type
_entity.pdbx_description
1 polymer ?
#
loop_
_entity_poly.entity_id
_entity_poly.type
_entity_poly.pdbx_seq_one_letter_code
_entity_poly.pdbx_strand_id
1 'polypeptide(L)'
;DWKSTKDILRCNPWFHGHPRYDSILYTADDDPMAMGQLDLVFRCHLPRHKSLDLAMIRSYRTSSWNPKTRTDCPVRERSAAPMFIALEHLTRGALLCPIFGASQEVFYVVDCIDEDMFLRVNHID
;
A
#
# COMPACT_ATOMS: atom_id res chain seq x y z
N ASP A 1 -18.14 -18.80 -1.55
CA ASP A 1 -18.10 -18.14 -0.22
C ASP A 1 -17.28 -16.85 -0.36
N TRP A 2 -17.90 -15.78 -0.89
CA TRP A 2 -17.30 -14.43 -0.92
C TRP A 2 -17.64 -13.78 0.42
N LYS A 3 -16.78 -13.99 1.41
CA LYS A 3 -16.90 -13.27 2.68
C LYS A 3 -16.09 -11.98 2.54
N SER A 4 -16.72 -10.85 2.85
CA SER A 4 -16.12 -9.52 2.95
C SER A 4 -14.95 -9.42 3.95
N THR A 5 -14.59 -10.51 4.64
CA THR A 5 -13.51 -10.57 5.63
C THR A 5 -12.14 -10.95 5.05
N LYS A 6 -12.02 -11.23 3.76
CA LYS A 6 -10.72 -11.55 3.14
C LYS A 6 -10.43 -10.63 1.97
N ASP A 7 -9.48 -9.74 2.17
CA ASP A 7 -8.89 -8.97 1.09
C ASP A 7 -7.90 -9.85 0.28
N ILE A 8 -8.08 -9.91 -1.03
CA ILE A 8 -7.22 -10.67 -1.94
C ILE A 8 -6.31 -9.70 -2.66
N LEU A 9 -5.12 -9.53 -2.09
CA LEU A 9 -4.07 -8.66 -2.62
C LEU A 9 -3.33 -9.30 -3.80
N ARG A 10 -2.94 -8.46 -4.75
CA ARG A 10 -2.25 -8.85 -5.99
C ARG A 10 -1.02 -7.99 -6.26
N CYS A 11 0.03 -8.65 -6.72
CA CYS A 11 1.26 -8.04 -7.21
C CYS A 11 1.68 -8.73 -8.53
N ASN A 12 0.78 -8.72 -9.51
CA ASN A 12 0.94 -9.48 -10.75
C ASN A 12 1.46 -8.57 -11.88
N PRO A 13 2.67 -8.81 -12.42
CA PRO A 13 3.20 -8.05 -13.55
C PRO A 13 2.39 -8.25 -14.85
N TRP A 14 1.58 -9.31 -14.93
CA TRP A 14 0.76 -9.64 -16.09
C TRP A 14 -0.70 -9.95 -15.69
N PHE A 15 -1.48 -8.90 -15.50
CA PHE A 15 -2.90 -8.92 -15.17
C PHE A 15 -3.72 -8.28 -16.31
N HIS A 16 -4.37 -9.11 -17.13
CA HIS A 16 -5.10 -8.66 -18.34
C HIS A 16 -4.25 -7.80 -19.30
N GLY A 17 -2.98 -8.18 -19.51
CA GLY A 17 -2.07 -7.47 -20.42
C GLY A 17 -1.37 -6.25 -19.82
N HIS A 18 -1.63 -5.94 -18.54
CA HIS A 18 -1.00 -4.83 -17.83
C HIS A 18 -0.58 -5.25 -16.41
N PRO A 19 0.42 -4.59 -15.80
CA PRO A 19 0.77 -4.86 -14.41
C PRO A 19 -0.34 -4.40 -13.45
N ARG A 20 -0.56 -5.18 -12.39
CA ARG A 20 -1.43 -4.83 -11.26
C ARG A 20 -0.69 -5.04 -9.95
N TYR A 21 -0.48 -3.95 -9.23
CA TYR A 21 0.15 -3.93 -7.91
C TYR A 21 -0.79 -3.21 -6.94
N ASP A 22 -1.40 -3.96 -6.04
CA ASP A 22 -2.31 -3.42 -5.05
C ASP A 22 -1.53 -2.66 -3.96
N SER A 23 -2.14 -1.63 -3.39
CA SER A 23 -1.57 -0.91 -2.25
C SER A 23 -1.99 -1.56 -0.94
N ILE A 24 -1.17 -1.40 0.09
CA ILE A 24 -1.31 -2.05 1.39
C ILE A 24 -1.06 -1.08 2.52
N LEU A 25 -1.66 -1.39 3.68
CA LEU A 25 -1.24 -0.92 4.99
C LEU A 25 -0.33 -1.95 5.64
N TYR A 26 0.72 -1.47 6.29
CA TYR A 26 1.60 -2.30 7.10
C TYR A 26 1.94 -1.63 8.43
N THR A 27 2.34 -2.43 9.41
CA THR A 27 2.79 -1.90 10.71
C THR A 27 4.22 -1.40 10.59
N ALA A 28 4.45 -0.15 10.99
CA ALA A 28 5.77 0.45 11.16
C ALA A 28 5.84 1.16 12.52
N ASP A 29 7.03 1.26 13.10
CA ASP A 29 7.22 1.86 14.43
C ASP A 29 6.95 3.38 14.42
N ASP A 30 7.15 4.05 13.29
CA ASP A 30 7.14 5.50 13.12
C ASP A 30 5.89 6.05 12.40
N ASP A 31 5.13 5.20 11.70
CA ASP A 31 3.90 5.60 11.00
C ASP A 31 2.78 4.57 11.25
N PRO A 32 1.75 4.89 12.07
CA PRO A 32 0.61 4.01 12.30
C PRO A 32 -0.23 3.77 11.04
N MET A 33 -0.03 4.57 9.99
CA MET A 33 -0.64 4.45 8.67
C MET A 33 0.41 4.26 7.58
N ALA A 34 1.46 3.48 7.86
CA ALA A 34 2.45 3.16 6.86
C ALA A 34 1.79 2.45 5.67
N MET A 35 1.93 3.05 4.49
CA MET A 35 1.34 2.56 3.25
C MET A 35 2.44 2.17 2.28
N GLY A 36 2.19 1.17 1.45
CA GLY A 36 3.11 0.79 0.37
C GLY A 36 2.40 0.14 -0.80
N GLN A 37 3.03 0.14 -1.96
CA GLN A 37 2.62 -0.71 -3.07
C GLN A 37 3.27 -2.08 -2.93
N LEU A 38 2.48 -3.14 -3.05
CA LEU A 38 2.97 -4.51 -3.04
C LEU A 38 3.52 -4.89 -4.43
N ASP A 39 4.84 -4.97 -4.55
CA ASP A 39 5.50 -5.29 -5.82
C ASP A 39 5.75 -6.80 -5.98
N LEU A 40 6.07 -7.50 -4.89
CA LEU A 40 6.34 -8.94 -4.90
C LEU A 40 6.10 -9.57 -3.53
N VAL A 41 5.62 -10.82 -3.51
CA VAL A 41 5.58 -11.68 -2.32
C VAL A 41 6.38 -12.94 -2.59
N PHE A 42 7.25 -13.33 -1.67
CA PHE A 42 8.11 -14.50 -1.82
C PHE A 42 8.43 -15.16 -0.49
N ARG A 43 8.71 -16.46 -0.55
CA ARG A 43 9.15 -17.27 0.59
C ARG A 43 10.64 -17.50 0.52
N CYS A 44 11.36 -17.03 1.52
CA CYS A 44 12.75 -17.35 1.74
C CYS A 44 12.88 -18.68 2.48
N HIS A 45 13.70 -19.59 1.97
CA HIS A 45 14.05 -20.83 2.66
C HIS A 45 15.38 -20.64 3.39
N LEU A 46 15.33 -20.74 4.71
CA LEU A 46 16.48 -20.59 5.60
C LEU A 46 17.02 -21.97 6.00
N PRO A 47 18.28 -22.05 6.49
CA PRO A 47 18.81 -23.29 7.06
C PRO A 47 17.92 -23.86 8.17
N ARG A 48 17.99 -25.18 8.38
CA ARG A 48 17.21 -25.91 9.40
C ARG A 48 15.69 -25.86 9.19
N HIS A 49 15.24 -25.97 7.94
CA HIS A 49 13.82 -26.04 7.56
C HIS A 49 12.97 -24.84 8.01
N LYS A 50 13.60 -23.68 8.24
CA LYS A 50 12.88 -22.45 8.53
C LYS A 50 12.48 -21.77 7.23
N SER A 51 11.32 -21.12 7.22
CA SER A 51 10.88 -20.27 6.12
C SER A 51 10.50 -18.90 6.64
N LEU A 52 10.77 -17.87 5.84
CA LEU A 52 10.38 -16.50 6.11
C LEU A 52 9.62 -15.97 4.90
N ASP A 53 8.38 -15.54 5.11
CA ASP A 53 7.56 -14.93 4.06
C ASP A 53 7.80 -13.42 4.08
N LEU A 54 8.26 -12.89 2.94
CA LEU A 54 8.61 -11.48 2.75
C LEU A 54 7.78 -10.87 1.63
N ALA A 55 7.52 -9.59 1.77
CA ALA A 55 7.01 -8.75 0.70
C ALA A 55 8.07 -7.70 0.32
N MET A 56 8.24 -7.48 -0.97
CA MET A 56 8.92 -6.29 -1.51
C MET A 56 7.87 -5.23 -1.78
N ILE A 57 8.09 -4.04 -1.23
CA ILE A 57 7.15 -2.93 -1.35
C ILE A 57 7.88 -1.64 -1.74
N ARG A 58 7.14 -0.70 -2.33
CA ARG A 58 7.54 0.70 -2.41
C ARG A 58 6.67 1.53 -1.47
N SER A 59 7.27 2.12 -0.45
CA SER A 59 6.52 2.88 0.56
C SER A 59 5.95 4.17 -0.01
N TYR A 60 4.81 4.57 0.53
CA TYR A 60 4.15 5.84 0.27
C TYR A 60 4.46 6.79 1.43
N ARG A 61 5.06 7.93 1.12
CA ARG A 61 5.46 8.95 2.10
C ARG A 61 4.54 10.15 1.99
N THR A 62 4.45 10.95 3.05
CA THR A 62 3.76 12.23 2.97
C THR A 62 4.39 13.09 1.88
N SER A 63 3.57 13.55 0.95
CA SER A 63 4.03 14.39 -0.15
C SER A 63 4.00 15.87 0.27
N SER A 64 5.03 16.62 -0.09
CA SER A 64 4.98 18.09 -0.05
C SER A 64 4.32 18.70 -1.30
N TRP A 65 4.01 17.86 -2.29
CA TRP A 65 3.34 18.29 -3.50
C TRP A 65 1.85 18.49 -3.24
N ASN A 66 1.32 19.63 -3.68
CA ASN A 66 -0.09 19.96 -3.54
C ASN A 66 -0.78 19.99 -4.91
N PRO A 67 -1.92 19.29 -5.05
CA PRO A 67 -2.74 19.38 -6.25
C PRO A 67 -3.34 20.79 -6.38
N LYS A 68 -3.48 21.25 -7.63
CA LYS A 68 -4.16 22.53 -7.91
C LYS A 68 -5.65 22.48 -7.57
N THR A 69 -6.26 21.30 -7.70
CA THR A 69 -7.64 21.05 -7.31
C THR A 69 -7.66 20.74 -5.82
N ARG A 70 -8.45 21.50 -5.05
CA ARG A 70 -8.60 21.27 -3.61
C ARG A 70 -9.37 19.96 -3.39
N THR A 71 -8.75 19.03 -2.67
CA THR A 71 -9.37 17.79 -2.21
C THR A 71 -9.10 17.63 -0.72
N ASP A 72 -10.01 17.02 0.02
CA ASP A 72 -9.79 16.70 1.44
C ASP A 72 -9.05 15.35 1.60
N CYS A 73 -8.72 14.68 0.49
CA CYS A 73 -7.95 13.43 0.49
C CYS A 73 -6.45 13.69 0.74
N PRO A 74 -5.82 12.95 1.68
CA PRO A 74 -4.37 12.99 1.88
C PRO A 74 -3.60 12.61 0.60
N VAL A 75 -2.47 13.26 0.35
CA VAL A 75 -1.60 12.96 -0.79
C VAL A 75 -0.33 12.27 -0.30
N ARG A 76 -0.01 11.14 -0.94
CA ARG A 76 1.23 10.41 -0.69
C ARG A 76 2.07 10.29 -1.96
N GLU A 77 3.39 10.31 -1.79
CA GLU A 77 4.37 10.10 -2.86
C GLU A 77 5.00 8.72 -2.73
N ARG A 78 5.09 7.98 -3.84
CA ARG A 78 5.72 6.66 -3.86
C ARG A 78 7.24 6.78 -3.89
N SER A 79 7.90 6.09 -2.97
CA SER A 79 9.36 5.93 -2.97
C SER A 79 9.81 5.16 -4.22
N ALA A 80 10.85 5.65 -4.89
CA ALA A 80 11.49 4.94 -6.00
C ALA A 80 12.25 3.69 -5.51
N ALA A 81 12.82 3.75 -4.30
CA ALA A 81 13.57 2.64 -3.73
C ALA A 81 12.62 1.62 -3.09
N PRO A 82 12.72 0.33 -3.43
CA PRO A 82 11.97 -0.73 -2.76
C PRO A 82 12.55 -1.02 -1.37
N MET A 83 11.71 -1.58 -0.51
CA MET A 83 12.09 -2.12 0.80
C MET A 83 11.41 -3.47 1.03
N PHE A 84 11.90 -4.22 2.01
CA PHE A 84 11.32 -5.50 2.40
C PHE A 84 10.63 -5.39 3.74
N ILE A 85 9.46 -6.02 3.85
CA ILE A 85 8.76 -6.22 5.11
C ILE A 85 8.47 -7.70 5.30
N ALA A 86 8.42 -8.16 6.55
CA ALA A 86 7.85 -9.47 6.83
C ALA A 86 6.36 -9.46 6.50
N LEU A 87 5.86 -10.53 5.89
CA LEU A 87 4.47 -10.60 5.45
C LEU A 87 3.48 -10.50 6.64
N GLU A 88 3.92 -10.85 7.84
CA GLU A 88 3.15 -10.70 9.09
C GLU A 88 2.87 -9.23 9.48
N HIS A 89 3.66 -8.28 8.98
CA HIS A 89 3.41 -6.85 9.19
C HIS A 89 2.42 -6.28 8.18
N LEU A 90 2.08 -7.01 7.12
CA LEU A 90 1.02 -6.62 6.21
C LEU A 90 -0.30 -6.71 6.96
N THR A 91 -0.95 -5.56 7.12
CA THR A 91 -2.22 -5.49 7.83
C THR A 91 -3.37 -5.79 6.88
N ARG A 92 -3.55 -5.00 5.81
CA ARG A 92 -4.63 -5.10 4.81
C ARG A 92 -4.29 -4.35 3.52
N GLY A 93 -5.16 -4.42 2.51
CA GLY A 93 -5.10 -3.52 1.36
C GLY A 93 -5.43 -2.08 1.71
N ALA A 94 -5.03 -1.20 0.82
CA ALA A 94 -5.35 0.23 0.82
C ALA A 94 -5.71 0.65 -0.60
N LEU A 95 -6.58 1.66 -0.72
CA LEU A 95 -6.91 2.22 -2.03
C LEU A 95 -6.18 3.55 -2.23
N LEU A 96 -5.24 3.55 -3.17
CA LEU A 96 -4.54 4.75 -3.61
C LEU A 96 -4.77 4.97 -5.10
N CYS A 97 -5.13 6.21 -5.46
CA CYS A 97 -5.44 6.59 -6.83
C CYS A 97 -4.35 7.53 -7.38
N PRO A 98 -3.72 7.22 -8.52
CA PRO A 98 -2.69 8.08 -9.09
C PRO A 98 -3.24 9.46 -9.45
N ILE A 99 -2.49 10.52 -9.16
CA ILE A 99 -2.87 11.88 -9.50
C ILE A 99 -2.33 12.22 -10.89
N PHE A 100 -3.23 12.46 -11.84
CA PHE A 100 -2.86 12.82 -13.20
C PHE A 100 -2.28 14.24 -13.27
N GLY A 101 -1.24 14.42 -14.11
CA GLY A 101 -0.63 15.72 -14.37
C GLY A 101 0.43 16.17 -13.35
N ALA A 102 0.73 15.34 -12.35
CA ALA A 102 1.91 15.54 -11.50
C ALA A 102 3.19 15.06 -12.21
N SER A 103 4.31 15.72 -11.94
CA SER A 103 5.64 15.26 -12.40
C SER A 103 6.22 14.16 -11.50
N GLN A 104 5.69 14.02 -10.29
CA GLN A 104 6.06 13.02 -9.29
C GLN A 104 5.05 11.85 -9.28
N GLU A 105 5.46 10.72 -8.70
CA GLU A 105 4.57 9.57 -8.48
C GLU A 105 3.70 9.78 -7.23
N VAL A 106 2.73 10.67 -7.33
CA VAL A 106 1.82 11.04 -6.24
C VAL A 106 0.43 10.43 -6.41
N PHE A 107 -0.19 10.14 -5.27
CA PHE A 107 -1.45 9.39 -5.17
C PHE A 107 -2.36 10.02 -4.11
N TYR A 108 -3.66 10.05 -4.38
CA TYR A 108 -4.67 10.30 -3.35
C TYR A 108 -4.90 9.02 -2.53
N VAL A 109 -4.95 9.17 -1.21
CA VAL A 109 -5.50 8.15 -0.32
C VAL A 109 -7.02 8.22 -0.39
N VAL A 110 -7.66 7.12 -0.78
CA VAL A 110 -9.12 7.03 -0.87
C VAL A 110 -9.62 6.29 0.35
N ASP A 111 -10.11 7.04 1.34
CA ASP A 111 -10.61 6.52 2.61
C ASP A 111 -12.14 6.38 2.65
N CYS A 112 -12.86 7.07 1.77
CA CYS A 112 -14.34 7.06 1.75
C CYS A 112 -15.00 5.80 1.18
N ILE A 113 -14.26 4.94 0.47
CA ILE A 113 -14.83 3.76 -0.21
C ILE A 113 -14.88 2.54 0.72
N ASP A 114 -13.95 2.49 1.67
CA ASP A 114 -13.87 1.41 2.64
C ASP A 114 -14.17 1.99 4.03
N GLU A 115 -15.29 1.57 4.62
CA GLU A 115 -15.73 2.02 5.95
C GLU A 115 -14.62 1.83 7.00
N ASP A 116 -13.77 0.82 6.83
CA ASP A 116 -12.69 0.54 7.77
C ASP A 116 -11.44 1.40 7.55
N MET A 117 -11.22 1.91 6.33
CA MET A 117 -10.17 2.87 6.01
C MET A 117 -10.54 4.24 6.58
N PHE A 118 -11.79 4.68 6.40
CA PHE A 118 -12.30 5.92 6.98
C PHE A 118 -12.11 5.98 8.50
N LEU A 119 -12.48 4.90 9.22
CA LEU A 119 -12.29 4.85 10.67
C LEU A 119 -10.81 4.96 11.06
N ARG A 120 -9.90 4.31 10.31
CA ARG A 120 -8.47 4.30 10.63
C ARG A 120 -7.75 5.59 10.30
N VAL A 121 -8.16 6.27 9.24
CA VAL A 121 -7.63 7.60 8.90
C VAL A 121 -8.10 8.64 9.94
N ASN A 122 -9.36 8.55 10.40
CA ASN A 122 -9.94 9.52 11.32
C ASN A 122 -9.65 9.29 12.82
N HIS A 123 -9.06 8.15 13.21
CA HIS A 123 -8.66 7.91 14.60
C HIS A 123 -7.33 8.61 14.99
N ILE A 124 -6.86 9.57 14.19
CA ILE A 124 -5.58 10.28 14.35
C ILE A 124 -5.80 11.81 14.49
N ASP A 125 -7.01 12.24 14.83
CA ASP A 125 -7.28 13.60 15.34
C ASP A 125 -7.18 13.66 16.88
#